data_AF-A0A1B6GVA4-F1
#
_entry.id   AF-A0A1B6GVA4-F1
#
_cell.length_a   1.000
_cell.length_b   1.000
_cell.length_c   1.000
_cell.angle_alpha   90.00
_cell.angle_beta   90.00
_cell.angle_gamma   90.00
#
_symmetry.space_group_name_H-M   'P 1'
#
loop_
_entity.id
_entity.type
_entity.pdbx_description
1 polymer ?
#
loop_
_entity_poly.entity_id
_entity_poly.type
_entity_poly.pdbx_seq_one_letter_code
_entity_poly.pdbx_strand_id
1 'polypeptide(L)'
;KGKLIEDHLIFLLTGGVALDNPHPNPAPVWLSDKSWNEIVVASDLPGLSELMSSVRDTTSQWKDFYDSANPHMMTLPNPFGKAEDLLWLSILRCVRPDKLVVAC
;
A
#
# COMPACT_ATOMS: atom_id res chain seq x y z
N LYS A 1 -18.99 11.06 2.93
CA LYS A 1 -18.39 9.81 3.44
C LYS A 1 -18.46 8.63 2.44
N GLY A 2 -19.48 8.54 1.57
CA GLY A 2 -19.59 7.42 0.61
C GLY A 2 -18.52 7.35 -0.50
N LYS A 3 -18.11 8.50 -1.06
CA LYS A 3 -17.18 8.53 -2.21
C LYS A 3 -15.78 7.96 -1.91
N LEU A 4 -15.25 8.21 -0.70
CA LEU A 4 -13.95 7.66 -0.28
C LEU A 4 -13.97 6.13 -0.29
N ILE A 5 -15.04 5.56 0.27
CA ILE A 5 -15.23 4.10 0.35
C ILE A 5 -15.32 3.51 -1.05
N GLU A 6 -16.03 4.17 -1.97
CA GLU A 6 -16.15 3.74 -3.36
C GLU A 6 -14.80 3.72 -4.09
N ASP A 7 -13.99 4.79 -4.00
CA ASP A 7 -12.67 4.86 -4.64
C ASP A 7 -11.72 3.76 -4.12
N HIS A 8 -11.70 3.53 -2.80
CA HIS A 8 -10.91 2.45 -2.19
C HIS A 8 -11.41 1.06 -2.58
N LEU A 9 -12.74 0.84 -2.61
CA LEU A 9 -13.31 -0.44 -3.01
C LEU A 9 -13.04 -0.75 -4.47
N ILE A 10 -13.17 0.22 -5.36
CA ILE A 10 -12.84 0.06 -6.78
C ILE A 10 -11.37 -0.34 -6.91
N PHE A 11 -10.46 0.36 -6.23
CA PHE A 11 -9.03 0.00 -6.22
C PHE A 11 -8.79 -1.43 -5.71
N LEU A 12 -9.46 -1.83 -4.63
CA LEU A 12 -9.40 -3.20 -4.09
C LEU A 12 -10.03 -4.25 -5.01
N LEU A 13 -10.92 -3.88 -5.92
CA LEU A 13 -11.54 -4.83 -6.85
C LEU A 13 -10.77 -4.93 -8.17
N THR A 14 -10.36 -3.79 -8.74
CA THR A 14 -9.75 -3.74 -10.06
C THR A 14 -8.22 -3.84 -10.04
N GLY A 15 -7.58 -3.51 -8.90
CA GLY A 15 -6.13 -3.29 -8.86
C GLY A 15 -5.74 -1.97 -9.52
N GLY A 16 -4.67 -1.35 -9.04
CA GLY A 16 -4.17 -0.08 -9.57
C GLY A 16 -3.53 -0.28 -10.94
N VAL A 17 -4.27 -0.03 -12.01
CA VAL A 17 -3.70 -0.05 -13.37
C VAL A 17 -2.83 1.19 -13.58
N ALA A 18 -1.56 1.13 -13.20
CA ALA A 18 -0.57 2.14 -13.58
C ALA A 18 -0.15 1.88 -15.03
N LEU A 19 -0.61 2.71 -15.97
CA LEU A 19 -0.20 2.62 -17.37
C LEU A 19 1.23 3.14 -17.60
N ASP A 20 1.68 4.11 -16.80
CA ASP A 20 3.02 4.69 -16.87
C ASP A 20 3.39 5.26 -15.49
N ASN A 21 4.41 4.70 -14.84
CA ASN A 21 4.88 5.17 -13.54
C ASN A 21 6.19 5.97 -13.72
N PRO A 22 6.18 7.31 -13.61
CA PRO A 22 7.38 8.14 -13.74
C PRO A 22 8.29 8.05 -12.50
N HIS A 23 7.85 7.37 -11.44
CA HIS A 23 8.55 7.32 -10.17
C HIS A 23 9.39 6.05 -10.06
N PRO A 24 10.74 6.15 -9.98
CA PRO A 24 11.58 4.98 -9.81
C PRO A 24 11.30 4.32 -8.46
N ASN A 25 11.39 2.99 -8.45
CA ASN A 25 11.25 2.15 -7.28
C ASN A 25 12.40 2.44 -6.30
N PRO A 26 12.12 2.87 -5.06
CA PRO A 26 13.16 3.16 -4.08
C PRO A 26 13.84 1.89 -3.53
N ALA A 27 13.20 0.72 -3.69
CA ALA A 27 13.58 -0.48 -2.99
C ALA A 27 13.49 -1.77 -3.85
N PRO A 28 14.11 -1.81 -5.04
CA PRO A 28 13.98 -2.92 -5.98
C PRO A 28 14.49 -4.27 -5.45
N VAL A 29 15.24 -4.26 -4.33
CA VAL A 29 15.77 -5.47 -3.68
C VAL A 29 14.67 -6.34 -3.08
N TRP A 30 13.60 -5.74 -2.58
CA TRP A 30 12.50 -6.47 -1.91
C TRP A 30 11.11 -6.07 -2.41
N LEU A 31 10.96 -4.87 -2.95
CA LEU A 31 9.71 -4.37 -3.50
C LEU A 31 9.70 -4.56 -5.01
N SER A 32 8.74 -5.33 -5.52
CA SER A 32 8.59 -5.49 -6.97
C SER A 32 8.11 -4.21 -7.65
N ASP A 33 8.49 -3.97 -8.90
CA ASP A 33 8.01 -2.80 -9.67
C ASP A 33 6.48 -2.80 -9.80
N LYS A 34 5.86 -3.98 -9.86
CA LYS A 34 4.40 -4.11 -9.83
C LYS A 34 3.82 -3.57 -8.52
N SER A 35 4.33 -4.00 -7.37
CA SER A 35 3.90 -3.51 -6.06
C SER A 35 4.15 -2.01 -5.91
N TRP A 36 5.30 -1.52 -6.39
CA TRP A 36 5.62 -0.09 -6.37
C TRP A 36 4.66 0.74 -7.23
N ASN A 37 4.30 0.26 -8.42
CA ASN A 37 3.29 0.89 -9.27
C ASN A 37 1.93 0.98 -8.56
N GLU A 38 1.50 -0.08 -7.88
CA GLU A 38 0.27 -0.07 -7.08
C GLU A 38 0.35 0.96 -5.94
N ILE A 39 1.50 1.07 -5.25
CA ILE A 39 1.73 2.07 -4.19
C ILE A 39 1.59 3.50 -4.75
N VAL A 40 2.16 3.75 -5.93
CA VAL A 40 2.07 5.07 -6.58
C VAL A 40 0.62 5.39 -6.93
N VAL A 41 -0.11 4.46 -7.56
CA VAL A 41 -1.53 4.66 -7.87
C VAL A 41 -2.37 4.81 -6.60
N ALA A 42 -2.10 4.01 -5.57
CA ALA A 42 -2.77 4.11 -4.28
C ALA A 42 -2.50 5.46 -3.60
N SER A 43 -1.39 6.13 -3.91
CA SER A 43 -1.09 7.45 -3.35
C SER A 43 -1.99 8.54 -3.94
N ASP A 44 -2.62 8.31 -5.09
CA ASP A 44 -3.66 9.22 -5.60
C ASP A 44 -5.00 9.05 -4.86
N LEU A 45 -5.14 8.00 -4.04
CA LEU A 45 -6.35 7.80 -3.25
C LEU A 45 -6.40 8.76 -2.05
N PRO A 46 -7.61 9.26 -1.73
CA PRO A 46 -7.79 10.19 -0.64
C PRO A 46 -7.44 9.55 0.71
N GLY A 47 -6.51 10.15 1.45
CA GLY A 47 -5.99 9.62 2.71
C GLY A 47 -4.75 8.74 2.57
N LEU A 48 -4.28 8.50 1.34
CA LEU A 48 -3.03 7.78 1.04
C LEU A 48 -2.00 8.63 0.30
N SER A 49 -2.23 9.95 0.15
CA SER A 49 -1.31 10.87 -0.54
C SER A 49 0.12 10.88 -0.03
N GLU A 50 0.34 10.47 1.22
CA GLU A 50 1.68 10.38 1.82
C GLU A 50 2.30 8.98 1.69
N LEU A 51 1.64 8.02 1.05
CA LEU A 51 2.06 6.61 1.02
C LEU A 51 3.35 6.44 0.24
N MET A 52 3.38 6.91 -1.00
CA MET A 52 4.57 6.87 -1.85
C MET A 52 5.77 7.57 -1.18
N SER A 53 5.56 8.76 -0.60
CA SER A 53 6.61 9.51 0.08
C SER A 53 7.10 8.77 1.33
N SER A 54 6.18 8.23 2.15
CA SER A 54 6.53 7.42 3.32
C SER A 54 7.35 6.19 2.94
N VAL A 55 7.00 5.47 1.87
CA VAL A 55 7.76 4.30 1.41
C VAL A 55 9.16 4.68 0.95
N ARG A 56 9.33 5.86 0.32
CA ARG A 56 10.63 6.39 -0.10
C ARG A 56 11.48 6.83 1.08
N ASP A 57 10.89 7.58 2.01
CA ASP A 57 11.63 8.19 3.13
C ASP A 57 11.93 7.16 4.23
N THR A 58 11.06 6.16 4.40
CA THR A 58 11.14 5.16 5.47
C THR A 58 11.17 3.72 4.94
N THR A 59 11.86 3.49 3.82
CA THR A 59 11.95 2.18 3.16
C THR A 59 12.29 1.01 4.11
N SER A 60 13.13 1.23 5.11
CA SER A 60 13.48 0.21 6.11
C SER A 60 12.27 -0.24 6.95
N GLN A 61 11.43 0.69 7.41
CA GLN A 61 10.22 0.36 8.19
C GLN A 61 9.19 -0.37 7.33
N TRP A 62 9.06 0.02 6.06
CA TRP A 62 8.20 -0.67 5.10
C TRP A 62 8.72 -2.05 4.75
N LYS A 63 10.04 -2.24 4.74
CA LYS A 63 10.66 -3.56 4.60
C LYS A 63 10.35 -4.43 5.80
N ASP A 64 10.45 -3.92 7.03
CA ASP A 64 10.10 -4.69 8.23
C ASP A 64 8.63 -5.11 8.22
N PHE A 65 7.74 -4.22 7.75
CA PHE A 65 6.33 -4.54 7.51
C PHE A 65 6.17 -5.61 6.43
N TYR A 66 6.92 -5.50 5.32
CA TYR A 66 6.92 -6.47 4.23
C TYR A 66 7.47 -7.84 4.67
N ASP A 67 8.47 -7.91 5.54
CA ASP A 67 9.05 -9.16 6.03
C ASP A 67 8.23 -9.76 7.18
N SER A 68 7.34 -8.98 7.81
CA SER A 68 6.49 -9.44 8.90
C SER A 68 5.55 -10.57 8.45
N ALA A 69 5.64 -11.71 9.14
CA ALA A 69 4.80 -12.88 8.89
C ALA A 69 3.50 -12.87 9.72
N ASN A 70 3.42 -12.02 10.76
CA ASN A 70 2.45 -12.15 11.85
C ASN A 70 1.43 -11.00 11.86
N PRO A 71 0.12 -11.28 11.67
CA PRO A 71 -0.92 -10.26 11.60
C PRO A 71 -1.09 -9.41 12.87
N HIS A 72 -0.75 -9.97 14.04
CA HIS A 72 -0.82 -9.24 15.31
C HIS A 72 0.31 -8.22 15.52
N MET A 73 1.37 -8.25 14.70
CA MET A 73 2.47 -7.27 14.72
C MET A 73 2.42 -6.32 13.53
N MET A 74 1.42 -6.44 12.66
CA MET A 74 1.27 -5.59 11.48
C MET A 74 0.71 -4.24 11.91
N THR A 75 1.58 -3.34 12.37
CA THR A 75 1.27 -1.92 12.46
C THR A 75 1.92 -1.25 11.26
N LEU A 76 1.20 -0.35 10.58
CA LEU A 76 1.77 0.33 9.42
C LEU A 76 2.83 1.34 9.91
N PRO A 77 3.89 1.54 9.11
CA PRO A 77 4.83 2.62 9.34
C PRO A 77 4.12 3.98 9.37
N ASN A 78 4.74 4.94 10.05
CA ASN A 78 4.23 6.32 10.07
C ASN A 78 4.17 6.90 8.64
N PRO A 79 3.16 7.73 8.31
CA PRO A 79 2.11 8.27 9.18
C PRO A 79 0.87 7.37 9.36
N PHE A 80 0.85 6.17 8.77
CA PHE A 80 -0.34 5.32 8.69
C PHE A 80 -0.56 4.40 9.89
N GLY A 81 0.16 4.59 11.00
CA GLY A 81 -0.01 3.77 12.20
C GLY A 81 -1.43 3.80 12.81
N LYS A 82 -2.28 4.76 12.40
CA LYS A 82 -3.71 4.87 12.76
C LYS A 82 -4.66 4.64 11.58
N ALA A 83 -4.18 4.12 10.46
CA ALA A 83 -5.03 3.82 9.32
C ALA A 83 -5.95 2.64 9.68
N GLU A 84 -7.25 2.86 9.60
CA GLU A 84 -8.28 1.85 9.88
C GLU A 84 -9.04 1.48 8.59
N ASP A 85 -9.73 0.35 8.62
CA ASP A 85 -10.64 -0.14 7.58
C ASP A 85 -10.01 -0.26 6.18
N LEU A 86 -10.46 0.57 5.24
CA LEU A 86 -10.14 0.47 3.81
C LEU A 86 -8.76 1.02 3.47
N LEU A 87 -8.27 2.01 4.22
CA LEU A 87 -6.91 2.54 4.03
C LEU A 87 -5.89 1.45 4.33
N TRP A 88 -6.09 0.75 5.44
CA TRP A 88 -5.26 -0.38 5.83
C TRP A 88 -5.23 -1.47 4.76
N LEU A 89 -6.41 -1.90 4.29
CA LEU A 89 -6.54 -2.93 3.26
C LEU A 89 -5.92 -2.51 1.92
N SER A 90 -6.09 -1.25 1.53
CA SER A 90 -5.52 -0.71 0.29
C SER A 90 -4.00 -0.77 0.33
N ILE A 91 -3.38 -0.33 1.43
CA ILE A 91 -1.93 -0.39 1.60
C ILE A 91 -1.44 -1.83 1.65
N LEU A 92 -2.14 -2.70 2.39
CA LEU A 92 -1.79 -4.10 2.50
C LEU A 92 -1.79 -4.79 1.12
N ARG A 93 -2.79 -4.51 0.29
CA ARG A 93 -2.85 -5.03 -1.09
C ARG A 93 -1.64 -4.62 -1.92
N CYS A 94 -1.17 -3.38 -1.77
CA CYS A 94 -0.04 -2.88 -2.55
C CYS A 94 1.29 -3.54 -2.12
N VAL A 95 1.53 -3.61 -0.81
CA VAL A 95 2.82 -4.07 -0.25
C VAL A 95 2.88 -5.60 -0.12
N ARG A 96 1.80 -6.24 0.35
CA ARG A 96 1.70 -7.69 0.60
C ARG A 96 0.37 -8.26 0.05
N PRO A 97 0.21 -8.31 -1.28
CA PRO A 97 -1.00 -8.88 -1.89
C PRO A 97 -1.23 -10.35 -1.52
N ASP A 98 -0.16 -11.08 -1.16
CA ASP A 98 -0.22 -12.48 -0.70
C ASP A 98 -1.04 -12.67 0.59
N LYS A 99 -1.04 -11.66 1.48
CA LYS A 99 -1.79 -11.71 2.75
C LYS A 99 -3.24 -11.29 2.61
N LEU A 100 -3.59 -10.56 1.55
CA LEU A 100 -4.97 -10.15 1.30
C LEU A 100 -5.86 -11.34 0.89
N VAL A 101 -5.33 -12.27 0.09
CA VAL A 101 -6.08 -13.43 -0.44
C VAL A 101 -6.47 -14.44 0.64
N VAL A 102 -5.70 -14.54 1.72
CA VAL A 102 -5.99 -15.46 2.83
C VAL A 102 -7.11 -14.92 3.75
N ALA A 103 -7.49 -13.65 3.61
CA ALA A 103 -8.50 -12.99 4.43
C ALA A 103 -9.91 -12.97 3.79
N CYS A 104 -10.11 -13.64 2.64
CA CYS A 104 -11.42 -13.79 1.99
C CYS A 104 -12.05 -15.16 2.26
#